data_AF-A0A8S0H532-F1
#
_entry.id   AF-A0A8S0H532-F1
#
_cell.length_a   1.000
_cell.length_b   1.000
_cell.length_c   1.000
_cell.angle_alpha   90.00
_cell.angle_beta   90.00
_cell.angle_gamma   90.00
#
_symmetry.space_group_name_H-M   'P 1'
#
loop_
_entity.id
_entity.type
_entity.pdbx_description
1 polymer ?
#
loop_
_entity_poly.entity_id
_entity_poly.type
_entity_poly.pdbx_seq_one_letter_code
_entity_poly.pdbx_strand_id
1 'polypeptide(L)'
;MADKLAVYVGQQGVKVWTLRIGERSEHQALVQVEDVDHDWNLRIQKMAVEKTARDTRYATTVDGQKFVVLVLQEGWGELYLPGEAAPVRVRYDENLSSQGDAQAFLTDYLKAR
;
A
#
# COMPACT_ATOMS: atom_id res chain seq x y z
N MET A 1 -15.47 9.20 -8.24
CA MET A 1 -15.22 7.81 -8.66
C MET A 1 -14.16 7.28 -7.71
N ALA A 2 -14.42 6.17 -7.01
CA ALA A 2 -13.36 5.53 -6.24
C ALA A 2 -12.32 5.02 -7.25
N ASP A 3 -11.05 5.39 -7.06
CA ASP A 3 -9.97 4.87 -7.88
C ASP A 3 -9.91 3.34 -7.74
N LYS A 4 -9.48 2.65 -8.80
CA LYS A 4 -9.33 1.20 -8.77
C LYS A 4 -8.32 0.79 -7.71
N LEU A 5 -8.59 -0.32 -7.03
CA LEU A 5 -7.59 -0.99 -6.20
C LEU A 5 -6.41 -1.44 -7.08
N ALA A 6 -5.20 -1.19 -6.60
CA ALA A 6 -4.00 -1.77 -7.16
C ALA A 6 -3.36 -2.69 -6.14
N VAL A 7 -3.10 -3.93 -6.56
CA VAL A 7 -2.56 -5.00 -5.74
C VAL A 7 -1.16 -5.34 -6.23
N TYR A 8 -0.24 -5.47 -5.28
CA TYR A 8 1.13 -5.88 -5.53
C TYR A 8 1.43 -7.14 -4.75
N VAL A 9 2.04 -8.13 -5.40
CA VAL A 9 2.34 -9.43 -4.80
C VAL A 9 3.85 -9.62 -4.68
N GLY A 10 4.29 -10.03 -3.49
CA GLY A 10 5.66 -10.35 -3.17
C GLY A 10 5.94 -11.85 -3.11
N GLN A 11 7.15 -12.19 -2.65
CA GLN A 11 7.48 -13.58 -2.35
C GLN A 11 6.60 -14.11 -1.21
N GLN A 12 6.42 -15.44 -1.17
CA GLN A 12 5.69 -16.14 -0.10
C GLN A 12 4.22 -15.72 0.06
N GLY A 13 3.63 -15.07 -0.94
CA GLY A 13 2.21 -14.71 -0.94
C GLY A 13 1.89 -13.33 -0.37
N VAL A 14 2.89 -12.56 0.07
CA VAL A 14 2.71 -11.18 0.55
C VAL A 14 1.89 -10.36 -0.43
N LYS A 15 0.85 -9.67 0.05
CA LYS A 15 0.03 -8.76 -0.76
C LYS A 15 0.06 -7.36 -0.20
N VAL A 16 0.11 -6.38 -1.10
CA VAL A 16 -0.03 -4.96 -0.77
C VAL A 16 -1.16 -4.39 -1.59
N TRP A 17 -2.26 -4.05 -0.92
CA TRP A 17 -3.43 -3.42 -1.52
C TRP A 17 -3.32 -1.91 -1.38
N THR A 18 -3.57 -1.18 -2.47
CA THR A 18 -3.53 0.28 -2.46
C THR A 18 -4.81 0.86 -3.07
N LEU A 19 -5.42 1.80 -2.35
CA LEU A 19 -6.61 2.53 -2.79
C LEU A 19 -6.35 4.03 -2.63
N ARG A 20 -6.28 4.78 -3.73
CA ARG A 20 -6.21 6.25 -3.64
C ARG A 20 -7.53 6.78 -3.05
N ILE A 21 -7.41 7.73 -2.13
CA ILE A 21 -8.54 8.38 -1.48
C ILE A 21 -8.40 9.90 -1.55
N GLY A 22 -9.54 10.58 -1.45
CA GLY A 22 -9.58 12.04 -1.48
C GLY A 22 -9.55 12.62 -2.89
N GLU A 23 -9.45 13.94 -2.97
CA GLU A 23 -9.19 14.60 -4.26
C GLU A 23 -7.79 14.22 -4.78
N ARG A 24 -7.61 14.27 -6.10
CA ARG A 24 -6.32 13.92 -6.73
C ARG A 24 -5.14 14.75 -6.18
N SER A 25 -5.43 15.97 -5.73
CA SER A 25 -4.53 16.94 -5.07
C SER A 25 -4.18 16.60 -3.63
N GLU A 26 -4.98 15.76 -2.94
CA GLU A 26 -4.73 15.42 -1.53
C GLU A 26 -3.62 14.39 -1.36
N HIS A 27 -3.25 13.69 -2.45
CA HIS A 27 -2.11 12.77 -2.49
C HIS A 27 -2.14 11.75 -1.34
N GLN A 28 -3.31 11.14 -1.10
CA GLN A 28 -3.50 10.14 -0.06
C GLN A 28 -3.94 8.79 -0.63
N ALA A 29 -3.55 7.72 0.05
CA ALA A 29 -4.02 6.37 -0.24
C ALA A 29 -4.20 5.58 1.05
N LEU A 30 -5.11 4.62 1.01
CA LEU A 30 -5.17 3.52 1.97
C LEU A 30 -4.26 2.40 1.46
N VAL A 31 -3.49 1.82 2.38
CA VAL A 31 -2.58 0.72 2.10
C VAL A 31 -2.80 -0.38 3.13
N GLN A 32 -3.00 -1.61 2.66
CA GLN A 32 -3.07 -2.80 3.51
C GLN A 32 -1.96 -3.77 3.09
N VAL A 33 -1.31 -4.37 4.08
CA VAL A 33 -0.33 -5.43 3.87
C VAL A 33 -0.92 -6.73 4.40
N GLU A 34 -0.83 -7.82 3.64
CA GLU A 34 -1.32 -9.14 4.02
C GLU A 34 -0.25 -10.21 3.84
N ASP A 35 -0.45 -11.32 4.54
CA ASP A 35 0.41 -12.51 4.51
C ASP A 35 1.86 -12.20 4.88
N VAL A 36 2.05 -11.32 5.87
CA VAL A 36 3.35 -10.98 6.48
C VAL A 36 3.41 -11.41 7.93
N ASP A 37 4.57 -11.86 8.38
CA ASP A 37 4.87 -12.09 9.80
C ASP A 37 5.29 -10.77 10.47
N HIS A 38 4.33 -9.85 10.61
CA HIS A 38 4.56 -8.51 11.17
C HIS A 38 3.26 -7.93 11.74
N ASP A 39 3.34 -7.03 12.72
CA ASP A 39 2.19 -6.32 13.34
C ASP A 39 1.31 -5.52 12.36
N TRP A 40 1.76 -5.39 11.11
CA TRP A 40 1.04 -4.66 10.06
C TRP A 40 0.20 -5.59 9.19
N ASN A 41 0.27 -6.91 9.43
CA ASN A 41 -0.56 -7.87 8.74
C ASN A 41 -2.05 -7.53 8.92
N LEU A 42 -2.77 -7.48 7.80
CA LEU A 42 -4.18 -7.10 7.66
C LEU A 42 -4.51 -5.65 8.06
N ARG A 43 -3.52 -4.85 8.49
CA ARG A 43 -3.76 -3.47 8.93
C ARG A 43 -3.92 -2.53 7.75
N ILE A 44 -5.07 -1.88 7.64
CA ILE A 44 -5.30 -0.81 6.66
C ILE A 44 -4.84 0.52 7.25
N GLN A 45 -3.92 1.19 6.57
CA GLN A 45 -3.31 2.43 7.03
C GLN A 45 -3.45 3.53 5.98
N LYS A 46 -3.71 4.75 6.43
CA LYS A 46 -3.66 5.92 5.55
C LYS A 46 -2.21 6.38 5.35
N MET A 47 -1.83 6.62 4.11
CA MET A 47 -0.49 7.02 3.71
C MET A 47 -0.51 8.24 2.80
N ALA A 48 0.53 9.06 2.89
CA ALA A 48 0.84 10.11 1.92
C ALA A 48 1.50 9.48 0.68
N VAL A 49 1.15 9.98 -0.50
CA VAL A 49 1.59 9.47 -1.80
C VAL A 49 2.41 10.53 -2.52
N GLU A 50 3.71 10.30 -2.65
CA GLU A 50 4.62 11.19 -3.35
C GLU A 50 5.02 10.57 -4.69
N LYS A 51 4.74 11.27 -5.79
CA LYS A 51 5.20 10.85 -7.12
C LYS A 51 6.44 11.64 -7.50
N THR A 52 7.53 10.94 -7.81
CA THR A 52 8.77 11.51 -8.33
C THR A 52 8.92 11.22 -9.83
N ALA A 53 10.00 11.70 -10.44
CA ALA A 53 10.34 11.35 -11.81
C ALA A 53 10.72 9.86 -11.98
N ARG A 54 11.06 9.16 -10.88
CA ARG A 54 11.57 7.78 -10.91
C ARG A 54 10.59 6.76 -10.31
N ASP A 55 9.87 7.16 -9.28
CA ASP A 55 9.09 6.26 -8.44
C ASP A 55 7.84 6.93 -7.84
N THR A 56 6.94 6.11 -7.30
CA THR A 56 5.85 6.54 -6.43
C THR A 56 6.09 5.97 -5.04
N ARG A 57 6.00 6.82 -4.01
CA ARG A 57 6.31 6.46 -2.62
C ARG A 57 5.08 6.63 -1.76
N TYR A 58 4.81 5.65 -0.92
CA TYR A 58 3.76 5.67 0.09
C TYR A 58 4.42 5.75 1.45
N ALA A 59 4.09 6.78 2.21
CA ALA A 59 4.72 7.04 3.49
C ALA A 59 3.69 7.27 4.60
N THR A 60 4.04 6.83 5.79
CA THR A 60 3.31 7.11 7.03
C THR A 60 4.28 7.64 8.07
N THR A 61 3.81 7.83 9.30
CA THR A 61 4.65 8.17 10.45
C THR A 61 4.79 6.95 11.36
N VAL A 62 6.02 6.59 11.71
CA VAL A 62 6.37 5.57 12.71
C VAL A 62 7.25 6.26 13.74
N ASP A 63 6.87 6.17 15.02
CA ASP A 63 7.59 6.82 16.14
C ASP A 63 7.85 8.32 15.92
N GLY A 64 6.88 9.02 15.33
CA GLY A 64 6.97 10.46 15.05
C GLY A 64 7.84 10.84 13.84
N GLN A 65 8.43 9.86 13.15
CA GLN A 65 9.28 10.07 11.98
C GLN A 65 8.62 9.56 10.69
N LYS A 66 8.86 10.24 9.58
CA LYS A 66 8.40 9.79 8.26
C LYS A 66 9.05 8.44 7.93
N PHE A 67 8.23 7.45 7.63
CA PHE A 67 8.65 6.12 7.22
C PHE A 67 8.04 5.80 5.86
N VAL A 68 8.90 5.47 4.89
CA VAL A 68 8.47 5.09 3.53
C VAL A 68 8.19 3.59 3.53
N VAL A 69 6.94 3.22 3.28
CA VAL A 69 6.45 1.84 3.36
C VAL A 69 6.52 1.15 2.01
N LEU A 70 6.11 1.83 0.94
CA LEU A 70 6.06 1.24 -0.39
C LEU A 70 6.72 2.17 -1.39
N VAL A 71 7.66 1.64 -2.16
CA VAL A 71 8.27 2.33 -3.30
C VAL A 71 7.93 1.54 -4.56
N LEU A 72 7.21 2.17 -5.48
CA LEU A 72 6.80 1.57 -6.75
C LEU A 72 7.55 2.21 -7.90
N GLN A 73 8.09 1.37 -8.77
CA GLN A 73 8.77 1.72 -10.02
C GLN A 73 8.12 0.98 -11.18
N GLU A 74 8.60 1.21 -12.40
CA GLU A 74 8.06 0.53 -13.57
C GLU A 74 8.30 -0.99 -13.49
N GLY A 75 7.20 -1.74 -13.37
CA GLY A 75 7.19 -3.21 -13.36
C GLY A 75 7.50 -3.89 -12.01
N TRP A 76 7.86 -3.15 -10.95
CA TRP A 76 8.15 -3.72 -9.63
C TRP A 76 8.12 -2.68 -8.51
N GLY A 77 8.22 -3.12 -7.27
CA GLY A 77 8.41 -2.25 -6.12
C GLY A 77 9.03 -2.97 -4.92
N GLU A 78 9.19 -2.22 -3.84
CA GLU A 78 9.70 -2.68 -2.55
C GLU A 78 8.76 -2.26 -1.44
N LEU A 79 8.41 -3.23 -0.61
CA LEU A 79 7.71 -3.05 0.65
C LEU A 79 8.76 -3.04 1.78
N TYR A 80 8.72 -1.99 2.59
CA TYR A 80 9.53 -1.80 3.78
C TYR A 80 8.61 -1.90 5.00
N LEU A 81 8.97 -2.77 5.94
CA LEU A 81 8.27 -2.93 7.21
C LEU A 81 9.17 -2.40 8.33
N PRO A 82 8.64 -1.65 9.32
CA PRO A 82 9.45 -1.15 10.43
C PRO A 82 10.13 -2.28 11.19
N GLY A 83 11.42 -2.12 11.53
CA GLY A 83 12.17 -3.14 12.26
C GLY A 83 12.66 -4.32 11.40
N GLU A 84 12.16 -4.48 10.17
CA GLU A 84 12.66 -5.50 9.24
C GLU A 84 13.93 -5.03 8.52
N ALA A 85 14.90 -5.94 8.41
CA ALA A 85 16.22 -5.62 7.87
C ALA A 85 16.27 -5.53 6.33
N ALA A 86 15.35 -6.22 5.64
CA ALA A 86 15.34 -6.32 4.19
C ALA A 86 13.95 -6.00 3.63
N PRO A 87 13.86 -5.26 2.51
CA PRO A 87 12.58 -5.02 1.86
C PRO A 87 12.07 -6.28 1.16
N VAL A 88 10.74 -6.39 1.06
CA VAL A 88 10.08 -7.42 0.26
C VAL A 88 9.86 -6.87 -1.15
N ARG A 89 10.43 -7.53 -2.16
CA ARG A 89 10.17 -7.17 -3.55
C ARG A 89 8.76 -7.58 -3.93
N VAL A 90 8.00 -6.64 -4.47
CA VAL A 90 6.62 -6.83 -4.94
C VAL A 90 6.49 -6.50 -6.42
N ARG A 91 5.48 -7.05 -7.09
CA ARG A 91 5.13 -6.72 -8.48
C ARG A 91 3.63 -6.50 -8.61
N TYR A 92 3.22 -5.66 -9.55
CA TYR A 92 1.80 -5.46 -9.83
C TYR A 92 1.15 -6.78 -10.25
N ASP A 93 -0.04 -7.05 -9.71
CA ASP A 93 -0.86 -8.20 -10.08
C ASP A 93 -2.17 -7.72 -10.70
N GLU A 94 -2.27 -7.83 -12.03
CA GLU A 94 -3.44 -7.36 -12.78
C GLU A 94 -4.73 -8.11 -12.43
N ASN A 95 -4.61 -9.41 -12.16
CA ASN A 95 -5.74 -10.27 -11.88
C ASN A 95 -6.40 -9.90 -10.55
N LEU A 96 -5.61 -9.78 -9.48
CA LEU A 96 -6.09 -9.35 -8.17
C LEU A 96 -6.58 -7.89 -8.19
N SER A 97 -5.87 -7.00 -8.88
CA SER A 97 -6.27 -5.59 -9.01
C SER A 97 -7.61 -5.42 -9.72
N SER A 98 -7.92 -6.29 -10.69
CA SER A 98 -9.19 -6.25 -11.42
C SER A 98 -10.36 -6.84 -10.63
N GLN A 99 -10.08 -7.69 -9.64
CA GLN A 99 -11.08 -8.33 -8.79
C GLN A 99 -11.36 -7.58 -7.49
N GLY A 100 -10.49 -6.64 -7.10
CA GLY A 100 -10.62 -5.91 -5.84
C GLY A 100 -11.88 -5.04 -5.76
N ASP A 101 -12.57 -5.10 -4.63
CA ASP A 101 -13.71 -4.24 -4.31
C ASP A 101 -13.26 -3.01 -3.52
N ALA A 102 -13.10 -1.88 -4.22
CA ALA A 102 -12.66 -0.62 -3.63
C ALA A 102 -13.63 -0.08 -2.57
N GLN A 103 -14.94 -0.35 -2.70
CA GLN A 103 -15.94 0.13 -1.76
C GLN A 103 -15.93 -0.70 -0.48
N ALA A 104 -15.80 -2.02 -0.60
CA ALA A 104 -15.61 -2.90 0.56
C ALA A 104 -14.33 -2.52 1.32
N PHE A 105 -13.21 -2.34 0.61
CA PHE A 105 -11.93 -1.96 1.21
C PHE A 105 -12.01 -0.62 1.97
N LEU A 106 -12.64 0.40 1.38
CA LEU A 106 -12.86 1.67 2.06
C LEU A 106 -13.77 1.50 3.30
N THR A 107 -14.79 0.67 3.20
CA THR A 107 -15.73 0.39 4.30
C THR A 107 -15.00 -0.27 5.47
N ASP A 108 -14.13 -1.24 5.21
CA ASP A 108 -13.35 -1.93 6.24
C ASP A 108 -12.41 -0.95 6.97
N TYR A 109 -11.75 -0.05 6.24
CA TYR A 109 -10.95 1.02 6.85
C TYR A 109 -11.78 1.92 7.77
N LEU A 110 -12.99 2.31 7.35
CA LEU A 110 -13.86 3.18 8.15
C LEU A 110 -14.39 2.49 9.42
N LYS A 111 -14.54 1.17 9.39
CA LYS A 111 -14.99 0.36 10.55
C LYS A 111 -13.87 0.04 11.53
N ALA A 112 -12.64 -0.09 11.06
CA ALA A 112 -11.48 -0.44 11.89
C ALA A 112 -10.92 0.75 12.72
N ARG A 113 -11.62 1.89 12.73
CA ARG A 113 -11.19 3.14 13.35
C ARG A 113 -11.82 3.39 14.70
#